data_AF-A0A0C9ZS61-F1
#
_entry.id   AF-A0A0C9ZS61-F1
#
_cell.length_a   1.000
_cell.length_b   1.000
_cell.length_c   1.000
_cell.angle_alpha   90.00
_cell.angle_beta   90.00
_cell.angle_gamma   90.00
#
_symmetry.space_group_name_H-M   'P 1'
#
loop_
_entity.id
_entity.type
_entity.pdbx_description
1 polymer ?
#
loop_
_entity_poly.entity_id
_entity_poly.type
_entity_poly.pdbx_seq_one_letter_code
_entity_poly.pdbx_strand_id
1 'polypeptide(L)'
;MQKKWREDPDKLTFIILSVEKEGALSTCPMVGDVNLFLKGHPSDEDFEAEVEIMIAESDYRRRGIALEALRLMLSYATGSPSAFMCPPLSQSVPPPPKPLPILPQSLVVRVSQDNRPSISLFEKLQFSVVRLVQVFDEVEMRFVGGGLSTYGE
;
A
#
# COMPACT_ATOMS: atom_id res chain seq x y z
N MET A 1 18.20 -6.45 -13.72
CA MET A 1 16.97 -6.57 -12.89
C MET A 1 16.31 -5.20 -12.66
N GLN A 2 17.02 -4.19 -12.16
CA GLN A 2 16.43 -2.88 -11.82
C GLN A 2 15.76 -2.11 -12.97
N LYS A 3 16.33 -2.13 -14.19
CA LYS A 3 15.71 -1.47 -15.36
C LYS A 3 14.35 -2.08 -15.72
N LYS A 4 14.25 -3.41 -15.69
CA LYS A 4 12.99 -4.12 -15.98
C LYS A 4 11.90 -3.76 -14.98
N TRP A 5 12.25 -3.56 -13.70
CA TRP A 5 11.29 -3.15 -12.67
C TRP A 5 10.83 -1.70 -12.85
N ARG A 6 11.74 -0.80 -13.22
CA ARG A 6 11.44 0.62 -13.46
C ARG A 6 10.48 0.82 -14.64
N GLU A 7 10.59 -0.02 -15.66
CA GLU A 7 9.83 0.08 -16.90
C GLU A 7 8.60 -0.84 -16.91
N ASP A 8 8.30 -1.51 -15.79
CA ASP A 8 7.18 -2.44 -15.67
C ASP A 8 5.87 -1.64 -15.44
N PRO A 9 4.94 -1.60 -16.43
CA PRO A 9 3.72 -0.82 -16.30
C PRO A 9 2.75 -1.39 -15.26
N ASP A 10 2.94 -2.66 -14.86
CA ASP A 10 2.07 -3.36 -13.91
C ASP A 10 2.61 -3.29 -12.48
N LYS A 11 3.63 -2.44 -12.24
CA LYS A 11 4.25 -2.27 -10.93
C LYS A 11 4.43 -0.81 -10.57
N LEU A 12 4.14 -0.50 -9.32
CA LEU A 12 4.48 0.77 -8.70
C LEU A 12 5.23 0.51 -7.39
N THR A 13 6.37 1.17 -7.21
CA THR A 13 7.18 1.03 -6.00
C THR A 13 7.49 2.39 -5.40
N PHE A 14 7.22 2.54 -4.11
CA PHE A 14 7.74 3.65 -3.30
C PHE A 14 8.93 3.16 -2.50
N ILE A 15 10.08 3.82 -2.65
CA ILE A 15 11.27 3.57 -1.84
C ILE A 15 11.19 4.47 -0.61
N ILE A 16 11.34 3.88 0.58
CA ILE A 16 11.31 4.58 1.85
C ILE A 16 12.76 4.87 2.27
N LEU A 17 13.10 6.15 2.32
CA LEU A 17 14.40 6.63 2.79
C LEU A 17 14.26 7.23 4.19
N SER A 18 15.20 6.96 5.08
CA SER A 18 15.29 7.70 6.34
C SER A 18 16.15 8.95 6.15
N VAL A 19 15.56 10.11 6.40
CA VAL A 19 16.27 11.39 6.34
C VAL A 19 16.75 11.72 7.75
N GLU A 20 18.04 11.49 8.02
CA GLU A 20 18.63 11.75 9.34
C GLU A 20 19.24 13.15 9.46
N LYS A 21 19.67 13.76 8.34
CA LYS A 21 20.23 15.11 8.25
C LYS A 21 19.91 15.75 6.89
N GLU A 22 19.99 17.09 6.83
CA GLU A 22 20.02 17.81 5.57
C GLU A 22 21.21 17.32 4.73
N GLY A 23 20.91 16.58 3.66
CA GLY A 23 21.89 15.93 2.81
C GLY A 23 21.24 15.50 1.50
N ALA A 24 22.06 15.05 0.54
CA ALA A 24 21.54 14.56 -0.73
C ALA A 24 20.68 13.30 -0.50
N LEU A 25 19.60 13.12 -1.27
CA LEU A 25 18.77 11.91 -1.20
C LEU A 25 19.61 10.64 -1.43
N SER A 26 20.68 10.73 -2.22
CA SER A 26 21.62 9.64 -2.48
C SER A 26 22.38 9.14 -1.25
N THR A 27 22.44 9.92 -0.16
CA THR A 27 23.11 9.54 1.08
C THR A 27 22.16 9.05 2.17
N CYS A 28 20.85 9.15 1.94
CA CYS A 28 19.85 8.68 2.91
C CYS A 28 19.74 7.15 2.84
N PRO A 29 19.80 6.43 3.97
CA PRO A 29 19.62 4.97 3.96
C PRO A 29 18.21 4.60 3.50
N MET A 30 18.12 3.60 2.64
CA MET A 30 16.86 2.94 2.29
C MET A 30 16.46 2.03 3.44
N VAL A 31 15.31 2.30 4.05
CA VAL A 31 14.82 1.58 5.24
C VAL A 31 13.65 0.67 4.93
N GLY A 32 13.11 0.73 3.70
CA GLY A 32 12.00 -0.10 3.27
C GLY A 32 11.45 0.30 1.92
N ASP A 33 10.34 -0.33 1.55
CA ASP A 33 9.62 -0.11 0.31
C ASP A 33 8.15 -0.51 0.43
N VAL A 34 7.34 0.06 -0.45
CA VAL A 34 5.96 -0.36 -0.69
C VAL A 34 5.85 -0.72 -2.15
N ASN A 35 5.34 -1.90 -2.45
CA ASN A 35 5.08 -2.36 -3.82
C ASN A 35 3.58 -2.48 -4.04
N LEU A 36 3.16 -2.13 -5.25
CA LEU A 36 1.82 -2.36 -5.78
C LEU A 36 1.96 -3.17 -7.07
N PHE A 37 1.33 -4.33 -7.11
CA PHE A 37 1.32 -5.24 -8.26
C PHE A 37 -0.06 -5.25 -8.89
N LEU A 38 -0.16 -4.88 -10.17
CA LEU A 38 -1.40 -4.88 -10.92
C LEU A 38 -1.57 -6.23 -11.62
N LYS A 39 -2.67 -6.90 -11.36
CA LYS A 39 -3.02 -8.20 -11.95
C LYS A 39 -4.24 -8.04 -12.83
N GLY A 40 -4.10 -8.34 -14.11
CA GLY A 40 -5.15 -8.14 -15.12
C GLY A 40 -5.21 -6.70 -15.62
N HIS A 41 -6.16 -6.40 -16.50
CA HIS A 41 -6.41 -5.06 -17.00
C HIS A 41 -7.47 -4.35 -16.13
N PRO A 42 -7.40 -3.03 -15.90
CA PRO A 42 -8.38 -2.31 -15.04
C PRO A 42 -9.84 -2.37 -15.48
N SER A 43 -10.10 -2.86 -16.68
CA SER A 43 -11.46 -3.07 -17.21
C SER A 43 -11.97 -4.50 -16.98
N ASP A 44 -11.12 -5.38 -16.48
CA ASP A 44 -11.46 -6.78 -16.22
C ASP A 44 -12.14 -6.90 -14.85
N GLU A 45 -13.12 -7.81 -14.74
CA GLU A 45 -13.84 -8.03 -13.48
C GLU A 45 -12.95 -8.63 -12.38
N ASP A 46 -11.88 -9.32 -12.75
CA ASP A 46 -10.89 -9.95 -11.87
C ASP A 46 -9.65 -9.08 -11.63
N PHE A 47 -9.69 -7.79 -12.00
CA PHE A 47 -8.60 -6.86 -11.75
C PHE A 47 -8.30 -6.72 -10.24
N GLU A 48 -7.04 -6.97 -9.87
CA GLU A 48 -6.55 -6.80 -8.51
C GLU A 48 -5.28 -5.94 -8.48
N ALA A 49 -5.18 -5.10 -7.45
CA ALA A 49 -3.96 -4.35 -7.15
C ALA A 49 -3.45 -4.78 -5.77
N GLU A 50 -2.45 -5.65 -5.76
CA GLU A 50 -1.88 -6.23 -4.56
C GLU A 50 -0.83 -5.33 -3.93
N VAL A 51 -1.01 -5.01 -2.65
CA VAL A 51 -0.11 -4.12 -1.90
C VAL A 51 0.77 -4.94 -0.97
N GLU A 52 2.09 -4.72 -1.08
CA GLU A 52 3.08 -5.28 -0.17
C GLU A 52 3.91 -4.17 0.47
N ILE A 53 4.31 -4.35 1.73
CA ILE A 53 5.18 -3.40 2.44
C ILE A 53 6.26 -4.11 3.24
N MET A 54 7.46 -3.54 3.23
CA MET A 54 8.57 -3.97 4.06
C MET A 54 9.25 -2.77 4.72
N ILE A 55 9.54 -2.91 6.02
CA ILE A 55 10.52 -2.06 6.73
C ILE A 55 11.67 -2.98 7.11
N ALA A 56 12.73 -2.94 6.28
CA ALA A 56 13.84 -3.89 6.33
C ALA A 56 14.57 -3.81 7.67
N GLU A 57 14.94 -2.59 8.07
CA GLU A 57 15.77 -2.36 9.24
C GLU A 57 14.95 -2.27 10.53
N SER A 58 15.29 -3.12 11.51
CA SER A 58 14.52 -3.24 12.76
C SER A 58 14.46 -1.95 13.57
N ASP A 59 15.52 -1.13 13.49
CA ASP A 59 15.63 0.15 14.18
C ASP A 59 14.55 1.14 13.72
N TYR A 60 14.06 1.02 12.49
CA TYR A 60 13.03 1.91 11.91
C TYR A 60 11.61 1.34 12.04
N ARG A 61 11.45 0.11 12.53
CA ARG A 61 10.13 -0.48 12.78
C ARG A 61 9.45 0.18 13.98
N ARG A 62 8.13 0.04 14.07
CA ARG A 62 7.30 0.55 15.19
C ARG A 62 7.33 2.07 15.39
N ARG A 63 7.83 2.84 14.41
CA ARG A 63 7.83 4.32 14.40
C ARG A 63 6.71 4.94 13.57
N GLY A 64 5.73 4.15 13.12
CA GLY A 64 4.64 4.62 12.25
C GLY A 64 4.99 4.75 10.76
N ILE A 65 6.26 4.55 10.38
CA ILE A 65 6.75 4.70 8.99
C ILE A 65 5.93 3.87 7.99
N ALA A 66 5.63 2.61 8.34
CA ALA A 66 4.87 1.74 7.46
C ALA A 66 3.44 2.27 7.18
N LEU A 67 2.79 2.82 8.21
CA LEU A 67 1.44 3.38 8.09
C LEU A 67 1.46 4.58 7.15
N GLU A 68 2.40 5.51 7.34
CA GLU A 68 2.50 6.71 6.51
C GLU A 68 2.88 6.37 5.06
N ALA A 69 3.80 5.42 4.85
CA ALA A 69 4.19 4.98 3.52
C ALA A 69 3.00 4.35 2.76
N LEU A 70 2.20 3.52 3.44
CA LEU A 70 0.98 2.94 2.87
C LEU A 70 -0.06 4.02 2.56
N ARG A 71 -0.32 4.96 3.48
CA ARG A 71 -1.26 6.07 3.24
C ARG A 71 -0.92 6.85 1.98
N LEU A 72 0.36 7.16 1.77
CA LEU A 72 0.85 7.84 0.57
C LEU A 72 0.68 6.99 -0.69
N MET A 73 1.10 5.72 -0.66
CA MET A 73 0.95 4.79 -1.79
C MET A 73 -0.52 4.65 -2.19
N LEU A 74 -1.41 4.36 -1.23
CA LEU A 74 -2.82 4.12 -1.47
C LEU A 74 -3.55 5.38 -1.95
N SER A 75 -3.20 6.54 -1.40
CA SER A 75 -3.75 7.83 -1.86
C SER A 75 -3.33 8.16 -3.29
N TYR A 76 -2.05 7.91 -3.62
CA TYR A 76 -1.52 8.13 -4.96
C TYR A 76 -2.15 7.15 -5.97
N ALA A 77 -2.23 5.86 -5.63
CA ALA A 77 -2.74 4.82 -6.51
C ALA A 77 -4.24 4.93 -6.80
N THR A 78 -5.03 5.43 -5.84
CA THR A 78 -6.49 5.51 -5.99
C THR A 78 -7.03 6.91 -6.26
N GLY A 79 -6.17 7.94 -6.18
CA GLY A 79 -6.62 9.33 -6.24
C GLY A 79 -7.60 9.72 -5.14
N SER A 80 -7.70 8.94 -4.06
CA SER A 80 -8.68 9.09 -2.98
C SER A 80 -8.01 9.39 -1.62
N PRO A 81 -7.36 10.56 -1.46
CA PRO A 81 -6.59 10.87 -0.25
C PRO A 81 -7.44 10.88 1.03
N SER A 82 -8.71 11.28 0.94
CA SER A 82 -9.64 11.29 2.07
C SER A 82 -9.91 9.90 2.64
N ALA A 83 -9.90 8.86 1.80
CA ALA A 83 -10.10 7.47 2.22
C ALA A 83 -8.96 6.96 3.13
N PHE A 84 -7.77 7.53 3.00
CA PHE A 84 -6.58 7.10 3.75
C PHE A 84 -6.08 8.14 4.76
N MET A 85 -6.92 9.13 5.09
CA MET A 85 -6.59 10.23 6.01
C MET A 85 -5.37 11.05 5.56
N CYS A 86 -5.14 11.14 4.24
CA CYS A 86 -4.10 11.97 3.65
C CYS A 86 -4.67 13.35 3.27
N PRO A 87 -3.88 14.44 3.43
CA PRO A 87 -4.16 15.68 2.75
C PRO A 87 -4.19 15.46 1.22
N PRO A 88 -5.03 16.20 0.47
CA PRO A 88 -4.98 16.15 -0.98
C PRO A 88 -3.61 16.59 -1.48
N LEU A 89 -3.14 15.94 -2.55
CA LEU A 89 -1.93 16.37 -3.25
C LEU A 89 -2.14 17.77 -3.82
N SER A 90 -1.06 18.57 -3.84
CA SER A 90 -1.08 19.89 -4.50
C SER A 90 -1.48 19.75 -5.97
N GLN A 91 -2.20 20.74 -6.52
CA GLN A 91 -2.54 20.79 -7.94
C GLN A 91 -1.32 20.79 -8.87
N SER A 92 -0.12 21.10 -8.33
CA SER A 92 1.14 21.03 -9.06
C SER A 92 1.69 19.60 -9.22
N VAL A 93 1.16 18.63 -8.48
CA VAL A 93 1.57 17.22 -8.61
C VAL A 93 0.88 16.65 -9.85
N PRO A 94 1.64 16.13 -10.83
CA PRO A 94 1.04 15.54 -12.02
C PRO A 94 0.18 14.33 -11.63
N PRO A 95 -0.91 14.07 -12.38
CA PRO A 95 -1.72 12.88 -12.16
C PRO A 95 -0.85 11.62 -12.33
N PRO A 96 -1.18 10.52 -11.62
CA PRO A 96 -0.45 9.28 -11.77
C PRO A 96 -0.60 8.74 -13.21
N PRO A 97 0.40 8.02 -13.74
CA PRO A 97 0.30 7.44 -15.07
C PRO A 97 -0.78 6.35 -15.12
N LYS A 98 -1.37 6.14 -16.30
CA LYS A 98 -2.27 5.00 -16.52
C LYS A 98 -1.55 3.69 -16.15
N PRO A 99 -2.25 2.72 -15.54
CA PRO A 99 -3.70 2.67 -15.35
C PRO A 99 -4.26 3.39 -14.11
N LEU A 100 -3.43 4.05 -13.32
CA LEU A 100 -3.87 4.79 -12.13
C LEU A 100 -4.63 6.08 -12.54
N PRO A 101 -5.57 6.58 -11.71
CA PRO A 101 -6.02 5.99 -10.45
C PRO A 101 -6.92 4.76 -10.64
N ILE A 102 -6.77 3.78 -9.74
CA ILE A 102 -7.63 2.59 -9.67
C ILE A 102 -8.69 2.73 -8.57
N LEU A 103 -9.75 1.93 -8.63
CA LEU A 103 -10.76 1.90 -7.58
C LEU A 103 -10.16 1.36 -6.27
N PRO A 104 -10.41 1.98 -5.10
CA PRO A 104 -9.97 1.43 -3.81
C PRO A 104 -10.43 -0.02 -3.57
N GLN A 105 -11.58 -0.42 -4.12
CA GLN A 105 -12.13 -1.77 -3.99
C GLN A 105 -11.30 -2.84 -4.72
N SER A 106 -10.44 -2.43 -5.67
CA SER A 106 -9.50 -3.32 -6.35
C SER A 106 -8.27 -3.65 -5.50
N LEU A 107 -8.08 -2.97 -4.36
CA LEU A 107 -6.94 -3.20 -3.47
C LEU A 107 -7.08 -4.52 -2.71
N VAL A 108 -6.02 -5.32 -2.75
CA VAL A 108 -5.91 -6.59 -2.02
C VAL A 108 -4.59 -6.65 -1.26
N VAL A 109 -4.61 -7.29 -0.11
CA VAL A 109 -3.42 -7.58 0.69
C VAL A 109 -3.47 -9.03 1.12
N ARG A 110 -2.37 -9.75 0.97
CA ARG A 110 -2.19 -11.11 1.49
C ARG A 110 -1.16 -11.07 2.61
N VAL A 111 -1.54 -11.56 3.77
CA VAL A 111 -0.73 -11.49 4.99
C VAL A 111 -0.77 -12.85 5.65
N SER A 112 0.36 -13.37 6.14
CA SER A 112 0.33 -14.60 6.92
C SER A 112 -0.60 -14.46 8.14
N GLN A 113 -1.39 -15.50 8.43
CA GLN A 113 -2.46 -15.47 9.43
C GLN A 113 -1.94 -15.19 10.86
N ASP A 114 -0.66 -15.46 11.14
CA ASP A 114 -0.01 -15.23 12.42
C ASP A 114 0.61 -13.82 12.54
N ASN A 115 0.72 -13.07 11.44
CA ASN A 115 1.32 -11.75 11.39
C ASN A 115 0.34 -10.66 11.85
N ARG A 116 0.00 -10.70 13.14
CA ARG A 116 -0.87 -9.72 13.81
C ARG A 116 -0.43 -8.26 13.64
N PRO A 117 0.88 -7.91 13.66
CA PRO A 117 1.30 -6.55 13.40
C PRO A 117 0.88 -6.02 12.02
N SER A 118 1.05 -6.82 10.95
CA SER A 118 0.63 -6.42 9.61
C SER A 118 -0.89 -6.41 9.46
N ILE A 119 -1.60 -7.39 10.01
CA ILE A 119 -3.08 -7.40 9.99
C ILE A 119 -3.63 -6.13 10.65
N SER A 120 -3.17 -5.80 11.86
CA SER A 120 -3.59 -4.59 12.57
C SER A 120 -3.21 -3.29 11.86
N LEU A 121 -2.11 -3.29 11.10
CA LEU A 121 -1.71 -2.15 10.27
C LEU A 121 -2.73 -1.91 9.16
N PHE A 122 -3.16 -2.95 8.45
CA PHE A 122 -4.13 -2.83 7.36
C PHE A 122 -5.56 -2.58 7.85
N GLU A 123 -5.94 -3.10 9.03
CA GLU A 123 -7.22 -2.74 9.68
C GLU A 123 -7.34 -1.22 9.92
N LYS A 124 -6.25 -0.56 10.35
CA LYS A 124 -6.21 0.91 10.51
C LYS A 124 -6.35 1.68 9.21
N LEU A 125 -6.10 1.01 8.07
CA LEU A 125 -6.26 1.54 6.72
C LEU A 125 -7.60 1.13 6.10
N GLN A 126 -8.56 0.69 6.93
CA GLN A 126 -9.91 0.31 6.51
C GLN A 126 -9.93 -0.94 5.61
N PHE A 127 -8.96 -1.84 5.77
CA PHE A 127 -9.04 -3.17 5.21
C PHE A 127 -9.68 -4.13 6.21
N SER A 128 -10.44 -5.09 5.69
CA SER A 128 -11.02 -6.17 6.48
C SER A 128 -10.62 -7.51 5.88
N VAL A 129 -10.42 -8.52 6.74
CA VAL A 129 -10.21 -9.90 6.30
C VAL A 129 -11.48 -10.39 5.61
N VAL A 130 -11.36 -10.80 4.35
CA VAL A 130 -12.49 -11.33 3.56
C VAL A 130 -12.40 -12.83 3.34
N ARG A 131 -11.19 -13.40 3.42
CA ARG A 131 -10.96 -14.83 3.15
C ARG A 131 -9.74 -15.33 3.91
N LEU A 132 -9.83 -16.53 4.46
CA LEU A 132 -8.68 -17.31 4.92
C LEU A 132 -8.27 -18.27 3.80
N VAL A 133 -7.00 -18.23 3.42
CA VAL A 133 -6.43 -19.08 2.37
C VAL A 133 -5.59 -20.16 3.05
N GLN A 134 -6.26 -21.25 3.47
CA GLN A 134 -5.65 -22.32 4.26
C GLN A 134 -4.44 -22.99 3.61
N VAL A 135 -4.41 -23.06 2.27
CA VAL A 135 -3.29 -23.69 1.54
C VAL A 135 -1.97 -22.92 1.73
N PHE A 136 -2.05 -21.62 2.02
CA PHE A 136 -0.88 -20.74 2.19
C PHE A 136 -0.74 -20.18 3.60
N ASP A 137 -1.61 -20.58 4.54
CA ASP A 137 -1.65 -20.00 5.90
C ASP A 137 -1.72 -18.46 5.90
N GLU A 138 -2.48 -17.90 4.97
CA GLU A 138 -2.62 -16.45 4.74
C GLU A 138 -4.06 -15.98 4.88
N VAL A 139 -4.24 -14.73 5.28
CA VAL A 139 -5.49 -13.99 5.19
C VAL A 139 -5.43 -13.05 3.99
N GLU A 140 -6.51 -13.03 3.22
CA GLU A 140 -6.76 -12.00 2.21
C GLU A 140 -7.58 -10.88 2.86
N MET A 141 -7.09 -9.66 2.75
CA MET A 141 -7.74 -8.46 3.23
C MET A 141 -8.10 -7.55 2.04
N ARG A 142 -9.28 -6.95 2.07
CA ARG A 142 -9.75 -5.97 1.07
C ARG A 142 -10.19 -4.68 1.70
N PHE A 143 -10.04 -3.59 0.96
CA PHE A 143 -10.49 -2.27 1.38
C PHE A 143 -12.02 -2.23 1.43
N VAL A 144 -12.58 -1.92 2.60
CA VAL A 144 -14.03 -1.77 2.81
C VAL A 144 -14.47 -0.31 2.89
N GLY A 145 -13.53 0.62 3.11
CA GLY A 145 -13.80 2.05 3.28
C GLY A 145 -14.58 2.37 4.56
N GLY A 146 -14.64 3.65 4.91
CA GLY A 146 -15.37 4.16 6.07
C GLY A 146 -16.90 4.08 5.93
N GLY A 147 -17.44 2.88 5.72
CA GLY A 147 -18.79 2.56 6.13
C GLY A 147 -18.77 2.32 7.64
N LEU A 148 -19.65 2.99 8.37
CA LEU A 148 -19.98 2.68 9.75
C LEU A 148 -19.94 1.16 9.97
N SER A 149 -19.11 0.72 10.92
CA SER A 149 -19.16 -0.63 11.46
C SER A 149 -20.55 -0.84 12.07
N THR A 150 -21.52 -1.29 11.27
CA THR A 150 -22.79 -1.80 11.78
C THR A 150 -22.61 -3.26 12.18
N TYR A 151 -21.71 -3.54 13.12
CA TYR A 151 -21.74 -4.78 13.91
C TYR A 151 -21.07 -4.51 15.26
N GLY A 152 -21.92 -4.27 16.25
CA GLY A 152 -21.61 -4.06 17.65
C GLY A 152 -22.92 -3.99 18.41
N GLU A 153 -23.59 -5.15 18.52
CA GLU A 153 -24.45 -5.42 19.68
C GLU A 153 -23.58 -5.63 20.91
#